data_AF-A0A5B8JG53-F1
#
_entry.id   AF-A0A5B8JG53-F1
#
_cell.length_a   1.000
_cell.length_b   1.000
_cell.length_c   1.000
_cell.angle_alpha   90.00
_cell.angle_beta   90.00
_cell.angle_gamma   90.00
#
_symmetry.space_group_name_H-M   'P 1'
#
loop_
_entity.id
_entity.type
_entity.pdbx_description
1 polymer ?
#
loop_
_entity_poly.entity_id
_entity_poly.type
_entity_poly.pdbx_seq_one_letter_code
_entity_poly.pdbx_strand_id
1 'polypeptide(L)'
;MNSIDDFIRILRDELGLAVESDDLRRGLDDVNGWDSVHLLALVTVLERVTGTRVSLPDALEATSLEQLYTVVSGRRPSPAS
;
A
#
# COMPACT_ATOMS: atom_id res chain seq x y z
N MET A 1 2.82 -4.28 -10.65
CA MET A 1 1.68 -4.44 -9.73
C MET A 1 0.41 -4.35 -10.55
N ASN A 2 -0.35 -5.43 -10.68
CA ASN A 2 -1.47 -5.53 -11.62
C ASN A 2 -2.84 -5.61 -10.92
N SER A 3 -2.87 -5.92 -9.62
CA SER A 3 -4.08 -5.97 -8.80
C SER A 3 -3.82 -5.52 -7.36
N ILE A 4 -4.90 -5.38 -6.60
CA ILE A 4 -4.85 -5.14 -5.15
C ILE A 4 -4.31 -6.36 -4.40
N ASP A 5 -4.51 -7.58 -4.92
CA ASP A 5 -3.96 -8.80 -4.32
C ASP A 5 -2.44 -8.85 -4.42
N ASP A 6 -1.85 -8.37 -5.52
CA ASP A 6 -0.40 -8.21 -5.64
C ASP A 6 0.15 -7.28 -4.56
N PHE A 7 -0.60 -6.22 -4.24
CA PHE A 7 -0.22 -5.25 -3.21
C PHE A 7 -0.30 -5.86 -1.81
N ILE A 8 -1.38 -6.57 -1.48
CA ILE A 8 -1.51 -7.31 -0.20
C ILE A 8 -0.36 -8.31 -0.06
N ARG A 9 -0.01 -9.03 -1.13
CA ARG A 9 1.11 -9.97 -1.13
C ARG A 9 2.44 -9.27 -0.83
N ILE A 10 2.70 -8.09 -1.38
CA ILE A 10 3.90 -7.30 -1.05
C ILE A 10 3.93 -6.93 0.43
N LEU A 11 2.81 -6.47 1.00
CA LEU A 11 2.73 -6.14 2.42
C LEU A 11 3.04 -7.34 3.31
N ARG A 12 2.57 -8.54 2.94
CA ARG A 12 2.84 -9.78 3.68
C ARG A 12 4.28 -10.28 3.50
N ASP A 13 4.71 -10.42 2.25
CA ASP A 13 5.96 -11.10 1.90
C ASP A 13 7.20 -10.22 2.19
N GLU A 14 7.11 -8.92 1.92
CA GLU A 14 8.25 -8.00 1.98
C GLU A 14 8.28 -7.19 3.28
N LEU A 15 7.11 -6.92 3.88
CA LEU A 15 7.01 -6.12 5.11
C LEU A 15 6.58 -6.95 6.33
N GLY A 16 6.21 -8.22 6.16
CA GLY A 16 5.79 -9.07 7.27
C GLY A 16 4.46 -8.66 7.92
N LEU A 17 3.67 -7.81 7.24
CA LEU A 17 2.40 -7.32 7.77
C LEU A 17 1.27 -8.31 7.45
N ALA A 18 0.59 -8.79 8.48
CA ALA A 18 -0.55 -9.71 8.35
C ALA A 18 -1.84 -8.96 7.96
N VAL A 19 -1.82 -8.32 6.79
CA VAL A 19 -2.93 -7.49 6.26
C VAL A 19 -3.90 -8.35 5.48
N GLU A 20 -5.20 -8.27 5.78
CA GLU A 20 -6.29 -8.82 4.97
C GLU A 20 -7.02 -7.73 4.16
N SER A 21 -7.88 -8.13 3.23
CA SER A 21 -8.62 -7.18 2.37
C SER A 21 -9.44 -6.16 3.17
N ASP A 22 -9.96 -6.55 4.34
CA ASP A 22 -10.74 -5.67 5.22
C ASP A 22 -9.90 -4.57 5.89
N ASP A 23 -8.59 -4.78 6.03
CA ASP A 23 -7.68 -3.80 6.63
C ASP A 23 -7.37 -2.66 5.64
N LEU A 24 -7.58 -2.88 4.34
CA LEU A 24 -7.21 -1.91 3.30
C LEU A 24 -7.95 -0.57 3.43
N ARG A 25 -9.18 -0.62 3.95
CA ARG A 25 -10.05 0.54 4.13
C ARG A 25 -9.94 1.18 5.50
N ARG A 26 -9.21 0.54 6.42
CA ARG A 26 -8.99 1.09 7.77
C ARG A 26 -7.99 2.22 7.72
N GLY A 27 -7.99 3.05 8.76
CA GLY A 27 -6.91 4.00 8.97
C GLY A 27 -5.58 3.24 9.12
N LEU A 28 -4.48 3.80 8.62
CA LEU A 28 -3.16 3.19 8.76
C LEU A 28 -2.80 2.88 10.22
N ASP A 29 -3.23 3.74 11.16
CA ASP A 29 -3.01 3.55 12.60
C ASP A 29 -3.80 2.36 13.19
N ASP A 30 -4.83 1.88 12.49
CA ASP A 30 -5.64 0.72 12.87
C ASP A 30 -5.14 -0.59 12.21
N VAL A 31 -4.14 -0.51 11.33
CA VAL A 31 -3.51 -1.68 10.71
C VAL A 31 -2.49 -2.27 11.68
N ASN A 32 -2.73 -3.53 12.08
CA ASN A 32 -1.85 -4.20 13.04
C ASN A 32 -0.42 -4.33 12.50
N GLY A 33 0.56 -3.88 13.29
CA GLY A 33 1.98 -3.92 12.95
C GLY A 33 2.43 -2.77 12.03
N TRP A 34 1.53 -1.91 11.58
CA TRP A 34 1.90 -0.75 10.78
C TRP A 34 2.65 0.30 11.62
N ASP A 35 3.67 0.91 11.01
CA ASP A 35 4.32 2.11 11.52
C ASP A 35 4.79 3.02 10.36
N SER A 36 5.30 4.20 10.68
CA SER A 36 5.76 5.18 9.68
C SER A 36 7.00 4.74 8.90
N VAL A 37 7.80 3.80 9.42
CA VAL A 37 8.94 3.21 8.71
C VAL A 37 8.45 2.24 7.64
N HIS A 38 7.33 1.52 7.88
CA HIS A 38 6.70 0.66 6.87
C HIS A 38 6.27 1.43 5.64
N LEU A 39 5.87 2.70 5.75
CA LEU A 39 5.57 3.54 4.58
C LEU A 39 6.80 3.73 3.69
N LEU A 40 7.95 4.05 4.27
CA LEU A 40 9.21 4.23 3.53
C LEU A 40 9.72 2.91 2.95
N ALA A 41 9.60 1.82 3.70
CA ALA A 41 9.95 0.48 3.24
C ALA A 41 9.04 0.05 2.08
N LEU A 42 7.73 0.27 2.19
CA LEU A 42 6.76 -0.01 1.16
C LEU A 42 7.08 0.74 -0.13
N VAL A 43 7.31 2.07 -0.05
CA VAL A 43 7.71 2.88 -1.20
C VAL A 43 8.95 2.29 -1.88
N THR A 44 9.98 1.98 -1.09
CA THR A 44 11.24 1.40 -1.60
C THR A 44 11.01 0.06 -2.33
N VAL A 45 10.22 -0.83 -1.72
CA VAL A 45 9.88 -2.13 -2.29
C VAL A 45 9.08 -1.97 -3.58
N LEU A 46 8.09 -1.08 -3.61
CA LEU A 46 7.26 -0.84 -4.78
C LEU A 46 8.06 -0.27 -5.94
N GLU A 47 8.96 0.68 -5.70
CA GLU A 47 9.85 1.21 -6.75
C GLU A 47 10.74 0.12 -7.33
N ARG A 48 11.29 -0.75 -6.46
CA ARG A 48 12.10 -1.89 -6.88
C ARG A 48 11.32 -2.92 -7.69
N VAL A 49 10.11 -3.27 -7.27
CA VAL A 49 9.27 -4.31 -7.90
C VAL A 49 8.65 -3.81 -9.21
N THR A 50 8.27 -2.54 -9.26
CA THR A 50 7.58 -1.97 -10.44
C THR A 50 8.51 -1.28 -11.42
N GLY A 51 9.71 -0.88 -10.99
CA GLY A 51 10.63 -0.06 -11.78
C GLY A 51 10.16 1.40 -11.95
N THR A 52 9.08 1.79 -11.27
CA THR A 52 8.47 3.12 -11.38
C THR A 52 8.66 3.88 -10.08
N ARG A 53 8.98 5.17 -10.17
CA ARG A 53 9.06 6.03 -8.97
C ARG A 53 7.68 6.25 -8.35
N VAL A 54 7.63 6.21 -7.03
CA VAL A 54 6.43 6.56 -6.26
C VAL A 54 6.55 7.99 -5.77
N SER A 55 5.47 8.77 -5.91
CA SER A 55 5.40 10.11 -5.33
C SER A 55 5.32 9.99 -3.82
N LEU A 56 6.45 10.23 -3.12
CA LEU A 56 6.49 10.20 -1.67
C LEU A 56 5.54 11.23 -1.02
N PRO A 57 5.39 12.48 -1.54
CA PRO A 57 4.41 13.41 -1.01
C PRO A 57 2.98 12.85 -1.04
N ASP A 58 2.55 12.30 -2.18
CA ASP A 58 1.19 11.73 -2.31
C ASP A 58 1.01 10.49 -1.42
N ALA A 59 2.07 9.70 -1.25
CA ALA A 59 2.05 8.55 -0.35
C ALA A 59 1.92 8.96 1.13
N LEU A 60 2.55 10.06 1.54
CA LEU A 60 2.44 10.61 2.90
C LEU A 60 1.06 11.20 3.20
N GLU A 61 0.31 11.62 2.18
CA GLU A 61 -1.06 12.11 2.33
C GLU A 61 -2.09 10.98 2.45
N ALA A 62 -1.72 9.74 2.11
CA ALA A 62 -2.61 8.60 2.16
C ALA A 62 -2.94 8.20 3.61
N THR A 63 -4.23 8.04 3.90
CA THR A 63 -4.71 7.67 5.24
C THR A 63 -5.04 6.19 5.39
N SER A 64 -4.96 5.42 4.29
CA SER A 64 -5.23 3.98 4.26
C SER A 64 -4.35 3.26 3.23
N LEU A 65 -4.25 1.93 3.37
CA LEU A 65 -3.54 1.08 2.41
C LEU A 65 -4.19 1.09 1.02
N GLU A 66 -5.51 1.25 0.92
CA GLU A 66 -6.22 1.41 -0.36
C GLU A 66 -5.83 2.72 -1.07
N GLN A 67 -5.67 3.82 -0.32
CA GLN A 67 -5.18 5.07 -0.90
C GLN A 67 -3.72 4.95 -1.36
N LEU A 68 -2.86 4.29 -0.59
CA LEU A 68 -1.48 4.00 -1.03
C LEU A 68 -1.45 3.18 -2.31
N TYR A 69 -2.28 2.15 -2.43
CA TYR A 69 -2.42 1.37 -3.66
C TYR A 69 -2.84 2.27 -4.85
N THR A 70 -3.74 3.22 -4.62
CA THR A 70 -4.21 4.18 -5.64
C THR A 70 -3.06 5.07 -6.14
N VAL A 71 -2.26 5.62 -5.23
CA VAL A 71 -1.10 6.47 -5.54
C VAL A 71 -0.11 5.73 -6.44
N VAL A 72 0.14 4.46 -6.14
CA VAL A 72 1.20 3.67 -6.80
C VAL A 72 0.71 3.04 -8.11
N SER A 73 -0.54 2.59 -8.16
CA SER A 73 -1.10 1.95 -9.37
C SER A 73 -1.54 2.96 -10.43
N GLY A 74 -1.72 4.23 -10.07
CA GLY A 74 -2.34 5.25 -10.92
C GLY A 74 -3.80 4.91 -11.30
N ARG A 75 -4.38 3.87 -10.69
CA ARG A 75 -5.76 3.44 -10.90
C ARG A 75 -6.58 3.91 -9.72
N ARG A 76 -7.64 4.68 -9.98
CA ARG A 76 -8.70 4.85 -8.97
C ARG A 76 -9.25 3.47 -8.59
N PRO A 77 -9.39 3.15 -7.29
CA PRO A 77 -9.97 1.90 -6.87
C PRO A 77 -11.40 1.87 -7.41
N SER A 78 -11.78 0.76 -8.06
CA SER A 78 -13.15 0.59 -8.53
C SER A 78 -14.06 0.61 -7.30
N PRO A 79 -15.14 1.41 -7.26
CA PRO A 79 -16.07 1.35 -6.15
C PRO A 79 -16.60 -0.09 -6.09
N ALA A 80 -16.29 -0.78 -5.00
CA ALA A 80 -16.79 -2.12 -4.74
C ALA A 80 -18.30 -2.15 -4.99
N SER A 81 -18.72 -3.04 -5.90
CA SER A 81 -20.14 -3.29 -6.23
C SER A 81 -20.84 -4.06 -5.12
#